data_AF-A0A348UJA4-F1
#
_entry.id   AF-A0A348UJA4-F1
#
_cell.length_a   1.000
_cell.length_b   1.000
_cell.length_c   1.000
_cell.angle_alpha   90.00
_cell.angle_beta   90.00
_cell.angle_gamma   90.00
#
_symmetry.space_group_name_H-M   'P 1'
#
loop_
_entity.id
_entity.type
_entity.pdbx_description
1 polymer ?
#
loop_
_entity_poly.entity_id
_entity_poly.type
_entity_poly.pdbx_seq_one_letter_code
_entity_poly.pdbx_strand_id
1 'polypeptide(L)'
;AHGRRFDLTRVVSLVGRTVRSLTSIENNGRGEVPVRWFPHPFYPQPEGNELIWLNVPLRWQDGAGYQRLDNGFIARADGPWTEGRYLALDHDAQAPLALVQRHPTLGLVSAATSYVPAFFPLWGNAITFSWEPFFERTVAPGQRVS
;
A
#
# COMPACT_ATOMS: atom_id res chain seq x y z
N ALA A 1 29.65 -14.15 -16.24
CA ALA A 1 28.57 -14.73 -15.42
C ALA A 1 27.68 -13.60 -14.89
N HIS A 2 26.57 -13.33 -15.57
CA HIS A 2 25.61 -12.25 -15.29
C HIS A 2 24.54 -12.69 -14.28
N GLY A 3 24.97 -13.30 -13.16
CA GLY A 3 24.04 -13.79 -12.16
C GLY A 3 23.42 -12.62 -11.39
N ARG A 4 22.11 -12.40 -11.56
CA ARG A 4 21.31 -11.69 -10.56
C ARG A 4 21.16 -12.61 -9.37
N ARG A 5 21.58 -12.14 -8.20
CA ARG A 5 21.44 -12.83 -6.93
C ARG A 5 21.14 -11.77 -5.90
N PHE A 6 20.17 -12.03 -5.03
CA PHE A 6 19.88 -11.15 -3.92
C PHE A 6 19.43 -11.96 -2.72
N ASP A 7 19.62 -11.40 -1.54
CA ASP A 7 19.07 -11.91 -0.30
C ASP A 7 17.90 -11.01 0.11
N LEU A 8 16.75 -11.61 0.39
CA LEU A 8 15.54 -10.95 0.90
C LEU A 8 15.37 -11.35 2.35
N THR A 9 15.41 -10.37 3.24
CA THR A 9 15.12 -10.57 4.67
C THR A 9 13.86 -9.81 5.04
N ARG A 10 12.92 -10.49 5.71
CA ARG A 10 11.73 -9.85 6.27
C ARG A 10 11.65 -10.14 7.76
N VAL A 11 11.54 -9.09 8.56
CA VAL A 11 11.30 -9.17 10.00
C VAL A 11 9.91 -8.60 10.27
N VAL A 12 9.06 -9.41 10.87
CA VAL A 12 7.71 -9.00 11.30
C VAL A 12 7.65 -9.08 12.81
N SER A 13 7.28 -7.99 13.46
CA SER A 13 7.11 -7.93 14.91
C SER A 13 5.76 -7.33 15.28
N LEU A 14 5.24 -7.76 16.42
CA LEU A 14 4.05 -7.21 17.05
C LEU A 14 4.45 -6.64 18.41
N VAL A 15 4.26 -5.34 18.60
CA VAL A 15 4.47 -4.67 19.88
C VAL A 15 3.18 -3.96 20.28
N GLY A 16 2.54 -4.44 21.35
CA GLY A 16 1.20 -4.01 21.73
C GLY A 16 0.21 -4.23 20.60
N ARG A 17 -0.32 -3.15 20.03
CA ARG A 17 -1.29 -3.16 18.91
C ARG A 17 -0.68 -2.77 17.55
N THR A 18 0.65 -2.74 17.46
CA THR A 18 1.37 -2.31 16.26
C THR A 18 2.12 -3.47 15.63
N VAL A 19 1.78 -3.78 14.37
CA VAL A 19 2.57 -4.67 13.52
C VAL A 19 3.60 -3.85 12.77
N ARG A 20 4.88 -4.21 12.86
CA ARG A 20 5.96 -3.64 12.05
C ARG A 20 6.50 -4.70 11.10
N SER A 21 6.55 -4.40 9.82
CA SER A 21 7.16 -5.25 8.80
C SER A 21 8.34 -4.51 8.19
N LEU A 22 9.55 -4.95 8.50
CA LEU A 22 10.79 -4.47 7.87
C LEU A 22 11.21 -5.49 6.81
N THR A 23 11.31 -5.04 5.56
CA THR A 23 11.87 -5.84 4.47
C THR A 23 13.20 -5.24 4.06
N SER A 24 14.21 -6.06 3.79
CA SER A 24 15.47 -5.62 3.21
C SER A 24 15.87 -6.53 2.05
N ILE A 25 16.36 -5.91 0.97
CA ILE A 25 16.86 -6.59 -0.22
C ILE A 25 18.31 -6.18 -0.41
N GLU A 26 19.19 -7.16 -0.49
CA GLU A 26 20.63 -6.96 -0.69
C GLU A 26 21.07 -7.67 -1.97
N ASN A 27 21.66 -6.93 -2.91
CA ASN A 27 22.13 -7.50 -4.17
C ASN A 27 23.54 -8.07 -4.01
N ASN A 28 23.61 -9.39 -3.80
CA ASN A 28 24.84 -10.18 -3.68
C ASN A 28 25.26 -10.84 -5.01
N GLY A 29 24.71 -10.36 -6.12
CA GLY A 29 25.04 -10.76 -7.49
C GLY A 29 25.99 -9.77 -8.17
N ARG A 30 26.12 -9.94 -9.49
CA ARG A 30 26.96 -9.05 -10.34
C ARG A 30 26.14 -8.21 -11.32
N GLY A 31 24.84 -8.49 -11.44
CA GLY A 31 23.91 -7.71 -12.26
C GLY A 31 22.94 -6.91 -11.39
N GLU A 32 22.37 -5.85 -11.96
CA GLU A 32 21.32 -5.07 -11.30
C GLU A 32 20.05 -5.89 -11.07
N VAL A 33 19.36 -5.60 -9.96
CA VAL A 33 18.09 -6.23 -9.56
C VAL A 33 17.00 -5.16 -9.55
N PRO A 34 16.06 -5.16 -10.53
CA PRO A 34 14.86 -4.35 -10.44
C PRO A 34 13.92 -4.94 -9.38
N VAL A 35 13.49 -4.12 -8.43
CA VAL A 35 12.61 -4.49 -7.32
C VAL A 35 11.27 -3.78 -7.49
N ARG A 36 10.19 -4.55 -7.35
CA ARG A 36 8.82 -4.07 -7.09
C ARG A 36 8.31 -4.81 -5.87
N TRP A 37 8.03 -4.09 -4.78
CA TRP A 37 7.64 -4.68 -3.51
C TRP A 37 6.55 -3.83 -2.83
N PHE A 38 5.57 -4.45 -2.19
CA PHE A 38 4.51 -3.73 -1.49
C PHE A 38 3.92 -4.61 -0.37
N PRO A 39 3.40 -3.99 0.72
CA PRO A 39 2.48 -4.69 1.60
C PRO A 39 1.13 -4.86 0.89
N HIS A 40 0.46 -5.99 1.12
CA HIS A 40 -0.87 -6.29 0.59
C HIS A 40 -1.81 -6.69 1.73
N PRO A 41 -2.21 -5.75 2.59
CA PRO A 41 -3.08 -6.04 3.72
C PRO A 41 -4.54 -6.15 3.27
N PHE A 42 -5.27 -7.13 3.81
CA PHE A 42 -6.70 -7.27 3.61
C PHE A 42 -7.43 -6.93 4.91
N TYR A 43 -8.04 -5.76 4.97
CA TYR A 43 -8.85 -5.34 6.10
C TYR A 43 -10.33 -5.62 5.85
N PRO A 44 -11.13 -5.88 6.90
CA PRO A 44 -12.57 -6.04 6.75
C PRO A 44 -13.24 -4.74 6.28
N GLN A 45 -14.31 -4.87 5.51
CA GLN A 45 -15.14 -3.73 5.11
C GLN A 45 -15.75 -3.03 6.34
N PRO A 46 -15.68 -1.69 6.43
CA PRO A 46 -16.40 -0.94 7.46
C PRO A 46 -17.90 -0.87 7.16
N GLU A 47 -18.71 -0.65 8.20
CA GLU A 47 -20.17 -0.50 8.09
C GLU A 47 -20.55 0.70 7.18
N GLY A 48 -19.90 1.85 7.39
CA GLY A 48 -20.04 3.03 6.53
C GLY A 48 -19.21 2.94 5.24
N ASN A 49 -19.43 3.87 4.31
CA ASN A 49 -18.75 3.86 3.00
C ASN A 49 -17.33 4.41 3.00
N GLU A 50 -16.95 5.19 4.01
CA GLU A 50 -15.58 5.69 4.15
C GLU A 50 -14.60 4.53 4.32
N LEU A 51 -13.55 4.51 3.50
CA LEU A 51 -12.53 3.46 3.53
C LEU A 51 -11.24 4.00 4.12
N ILE A 52 -10.63 4.99 3.46
CA ILE A 52 -9.26 5.40 3.73
C ILE A 52 -9.04 6.89 3.49
N TRP A 53 -8.25 7.52 4.36
CA TRP A 53 -7.66 8.82 4.14
C TRP A 53 -6.14 8.67 3.99
N LEU A 54 -5.54 9.46 3.11
CA LEU A 54 -4.12 9.40 2.74
C LEU A 54 -3.50 10.79 2.89
N ASN A 55 -2.23 10.86 3.32
CA ASN A 55 -1.45 12.11 3.37
C ASN A 55 -0.89 12.54 1.99
N VAL A 56 -1.34 11.93 0.90
CA VAL A 56 -0.77 12.07 -0.43
C VAL A 56 -1.66 12.97 -1.30
N PRO A 57 -1.10 13.94 -2.04
CA PRO A 57 -1.85 14.66 -3.07
C PRO A 57 -2.32 13.70 -4.18
N LEU A 58 -3.62 13.68 -4.44
CA LEU A 58 -4.22 12.83 -5.48
C LEU A 58 -4.74 13.70 -6.62
N ARG A 59 -4.47 13.26 -7.85
CA ARG A 59 -5.19 13.73 -9.03
C ARG A 59 -6.42 12.84 -9.18
N TRP A 60 -7.51 13.27 -8.56
CA TRP A 60 -8.66 12.40 -8.35
C TRP A 60 -9.68 12.44 -9.48
N GLN A 61 -10.19 11.27 -9.84
CA GLN A 61 -11.38 11.11 -10.66
C GLN A 61 -12.18 9.93 -10.11
N ASP A 62 -13.48 10.13 -9.85
CA ASP A 62 -14.36 9.06 -9.41
C ASP A 62 -14.41 7.94 -10.45
N GLY A 63 -14.42 6.69 -10.00
CA GLY A 63 -14.35 5.54 -10.90
C GLY A 63 -14.08 4.23 -10.19
N ALA A 64 -14.29 3.14 -10.92
CA ALA A 64 -14.06 1.77 -10.43
C ALA A 64 -14.78 1.44 -9.10
N GLY A 65 -15.91 2.10 -8.81
CA GLY A 65 -16.66 1.92 -7.56
C GLY A 65 -16.15 2.77 -6.39
N TYR A 66 -15.18 3.66 -6.59
CA TYR A 66 -14.66 4.57 -5.58
C TYR A 66 -15.04 6.02 -5.86
N GLN A 67 -15.21 6.79 -4.79
CA GLN A 67 -15.41 8.23 -4.83
C GLN A 67 -14.55 8.95 -3.79
N ARG A 68 -14.28 10.24 -3.98
CA ARG A 68 -13.64 11.10 -2.97
C ARG A 68 -14.68 11.98 -2.31
N LEU A 69 -14.75 11.91 -0.98
CA LEU A 69 -15.64 12.75 -0.18
C LEU A 69 -14.99 14.10 0.14
N ASP A 70 -15.80 15.11 0.45
CA ASP A 70 -15.36 16.48 0.81
C ASP A 70 -14.43 16.51 2.03
N ASN A 71 -14.57 15.56 2.94
CA ASN A 71 -13.70 15.42 4.12
C ASN A 71 -12.34 14.76 3.81
N GLY A 72 -12.09 14.41 2.54
CA GLY A 72 -10.87 13.78 2.10
C GLY A 72 -10.78 12.28 2.36
N PHE A 73 -11.86 11.58 2.70
CA PHE A 73 -11.85 10.12 2.64
C PHE A 73 -12.11 9.64 1.21
N ILE A 74 -11.40 8.59 0.80
CA ILE A 74 -11.83 7.73 -0.30
C ILE A 74 -12.90 6.80 0.26
N ALA A 75 -14.01 6.67 -0.45
CA ALA A 75 -15.16 5.90 -0.04
C ALA A 75 -15.64 4.97 -1.17
N ARG A 76 -16.47 4.00 -0.82
CA ARG A 76 -17.27 3.27 -1.81
C ARG A 76 -18.28 4.24 -2.44
N ALA A 77 -18.32 4.28 -3.76
CA ALA A 77 -19.30 5.05 -4.54
C ALA A 77 -20.65 4.33 -4.58
N ASP A 78 -20.62 3.00 -4.64
CA ASP A 78 -21.75 2.09 -4.73
C ASP A 78 -21.55 0.89 -3.79
N GLY A 79 -22.59 0.10 -3.58
CA GLY A 79 -22.45 -1.16 -2.85
C GLY A 79 -23.75 -1.75 -2.32
N PRO A 80 -23.68 -2.98 -1.76
CA PRO A 80 -22.46 -3.77 -1.57
C PRO A 80 -21.87 -4.28 -2.89
N TRP A 81 -20.53 -4.30 -3.01
CA TRP A 81 -19.86 -4.85 -4.19
C TRP A 81 -20.01 -6.36 -4.23
N THR A 82 -20.27 -6.93 -5.41
CA THR A 82 -20.28 -8.40 -5.63
C THR A 82 -18.99 -8.89 -6.31
N GLU A 83 -18.21 -7.97 -6.87
CA GLU A 83 -16.96 -8.25 -7.59
C GLU A 83 -15.80 -7.42 -7.04
N GLY A 84 -14.58 -7.78 -7.43
CA GLY A 84 -13.39 -7.00 -7.12
C GLY A 84 -13.41 -5.65 -7.82
N ARG A 85 -13.08 -4.59 -7.08
CA ARG A 85 -12.94 -3.21 -7.54
C ARG A 85 -11.49 -2.79 -7.39
N TYR A 86 -10.84 -2.48 -8.51
CA TYR A 86 -9.45 -2.07 -8.56
C TYR A 86 -9.35 -0.62 -9.03
N LEU A 87 -8.60 0.21 -8.30
CA LEU A 87 -8.30 1.59 -8.67
C LEU A 87 -6.83 1.87 -8.47
N ALA A 88 -6.09 2.07 -9.57
CA ALA A 88 -4.75 2.63 -9.52
C ALA A 88 -4.85 4.14 -9.24
N LEU A 89 -4.30 4.61 -8.11
CA LEU A 89 -4.33 6.04 -7.78
C LEU A 89 -3.32 6.81 -8.65
N ASP A 90 -3.78 7.92 -9.23
CA ASP A 90 -2.89 8.96 -9.77
C ASP A 90 -2.51 9.91 -8.61
N HIS A 91 -1.22 9.92 -8.27
CA HIS A 91 -0.72 10.59 -7.08
C HIS A 91 0.58 11.34 -7.34
N ASP A 92 0.82 12.38 -6.55
CA ASP A 92 2.09 13.13 -6.53
C ASP A 92 2.74 13.03 -5.13
N ALA A 93 2.94 11.81 -4.66
CA ALA A 93 3.59 11.54 -3.38
C ALA A 93 5.04 12.04 -3.38
N GLN A 94 5.39 12.89 -2.41
CA GLN A 94 6.75 13.42 -2.22
C GLN A 94 7.35 13.03 -0.85
N ALA A 95 6.59 12.30 -0.04
CA ALA A 95 6.97 11.86 1.30
C ALA A 95 6.48 10.42 1.55
N PRO A 96 7.04 9.72 2.55
CA PRO A 96 6.52 8.41 2.93
C PRO A 96 5.02 8.44 3.24
N LEU A 97 4.34 7.38 2.85
CA LEU A 97 2.90 7.26 3.02
C LEU A 97 2.55 7.22 4.50
N ALA A 98 1.53 7.99 4.87
CA ALA A 98 0.77 7.84 6.11
C ALA A 98 -0.72 7.79 5.76
N LEU A 99 -1.44 6.88 6.41
CA LEU A 99 -2.85 6.66 6.14
C LEU A 99 -3.62 6.34 7.41
N VAL A 100 -4.93 6.61 7.36
CA VAL A 100 -5.90 6.09 8.32
C VAL A 100 -7.03 5.41 7.58
N GLN A 101 -7.41 4.23 8.05
CA GLN A 101 -8.44 3.41 7.44
C GLN A 101 -9.55 3.11 8.44
N ARG A 102 -10.81 3.20 8.02
CA ARG A 102 -11.95 2.76 8.83
C ARG A 102 -11.87 1.26 9.10
N HIS A 103 -12.30 0.86 10.29
CA HIS A 103 -12.32 -0.54 10.71
C HIS A 103 -13.55 -0.79 11.59
N PRO A 104 -14.35 -1.85 11.33
CA PRO A 104 -15.61 -2.08 12.04
C PRO A 104 -15.45 -2.25 13.56
N THR A 105 -14.41 -2.97 14.00
CA THR A 105 -14.18 -3.18 15.45
C THR A 105 -13.34 -2.09 16.14
N LEU A 106 -12.40 -1.46 15.42
CA LEU A 106 -11.40 -0.57 16.03
C LEU A 106 -11.73 0.91 15.82
N GLY A 107 -12.75 1.21 15.01
CA GLY A 107 -13.01 2.53 14.46
C GLY A 107 -12.01 2.91 13.36
N LEU A 108 -10.72 2.95 13.71
CA LEU A 108 -9.62 3.30 12.81
C LEU A 108 -8.39 2.41 12.99
N VAL A 109 -7.67 2.20 11.89
CA VAL A 109 -6.30 1.69 11.86
C VAL A 109 -5.42 2.70 11.14
N SER A 110 -4.32 3.10 11.76
CA SER A 110 -3.28 3.91 11.12
C SER A 110 -2.16 3.05 10.58
N ALA A 111 -1.59 3.41 9.43
CA ALA A 111 -0.39 2.78 8.91
C ALA A 111 0.55 3.81 8.26
N ALA A 112 1.82 3.45 8.11
CA ALA A 112 2.81 4.24 7.40
C ALA A 112 3.85 3.34 6.71
N THR A 113 4.46 3.85 5.65
CA THR A 113 5.62 3.23 4.98
C THR A 113 6.91 3.98 5.33
N SER A 114 8.05 3.35 5.10
CA SER A 114 9.38 3.98 5.17
C SER A 114 9.81 4.65 3.85
N TYR A 115 8.95 4.63 2.83
CA TYR A 115 9.27 5.03 1.46
C TYR A 115 8.11 5.77 0.79
N VAL A 116 8.44 6.58 -0.21
CA VAL A 116 7.46 7.21 -1.11
C VAL A 116 6.95 6.15 -2.09
N PRO A 117 5.63 5.90 -2.21
CA PRO A 117 5.12 4.94 -3.18
C PRO A 117 5.36 5.42 -4.61
N ALA A 118 5.80 4.52 -5.49
CA ALA A 118 5.95 4.77 -6.92
C ALA A 118 4.67 4.46 -7.70
N PHE A 119 3.89 3.51 -7.21
CA PHE A 119 2.58 3.12 -7.72
C PHE A 119 1.69 2.75 -6.54
N PHE A 120 0.41 3.11 -6.55
CA PHE A 120 -0.44 2.89 -5.38
C PHE A 120 -1.88 2.52 -5.74
N PRO A 121 -2.16 1.24 -6.02
CA PRO A 121 -3.53 0.79 -6.17
C PRO A 121 -4.27 0.60 -4.85
N LEU A 122 -5.58 0.79 -4.95
CA LEU A 122 -6.58 0.30 -4.02
C LEU A 122 -7.28 -0.90 -4.64
N TRP A 123 -7.62 -1.86 -3.79
CA TRP A 123 -8.43 -2.99 -4.19
C TRP A 123 -9.45 -3.33 -3.11
N GLY A 124 -10.63 -3.77 -3.49
CA GLY A 124 -11.60 -4.27 -2.52
C GLY A 124 -12.73 -5.06 -3.16
N ASN A 125 -13.47 -5.80 -2.35
CA ASN A 125 -14.63 -6.58 -2.77
C ASN A 125 -15.69 -6.56 -1.66
N ALA A 126 -16.66 -7.48 -1.69
CA ALA A 126 -17.72 -7.59 -0.68
C ALA A 126 -17.21 -7.71 0.78
N ILE A 127 -15.99 -8.21 0.99
CA ILE A 127 -15.51 -8.69 2.29
C ILE A 127 -14.31 -7.87 2.75
N THR A 128 -13.40 -7.52 1.84
CA THR A 128 -12.13 -6.89 2.18
C THR A 128 -11.84 -5.63 1.38
N PHE A 129 -11.00 -4.78 1.99
CA PHE A 129 -10.40 -3.61 1.39
C PHE A 129 -8.89 -3.64 1.62
N SER A 130 -8.13 -3.25 0.60
CA SER A 130 -6.68 -3.30 0.52
C SER A 130 -6.14 -2.00 -0.09
N TRP A 131 -4.95 -1.64 0.38
CA TRP A 131 -4.15 -0.53 -0.12
C TRP A 131 -2.73 -1.07 -0.37
N GLU A 132 -2.19 -0.82 -1.55
CA GLU A 132 -1.00 -1.52 -2.06
C GLU A 132 0.08 -0.51 -2.52
N PRO A 133 0.84 0.13 -1.62
CA PRO A 133 1.85 1.11 -1.99
C PRO A 133 3.12 0.41 -2.47
N PHE A 134 3.42 0.50 -3.76
CA PHE A 134 4.60 -0.10 -4.37
C PHE A 134 5.84 0.72 -4.09
N PHE A 135 6.82 0.06 -3.47
CA PHE A 135 8.23 0.42 -3.53
C PHE A 135 8.82 -0.12 -4.84
N GLU A 136 9.36 0.77 -5.67
CA GLU A 136 10.05 0.41 -6.90
C GLU A 136 11.45 1.00 -6.93
N ARG A 137 12.46 0.17 -7.19
CA ARG A 137 13.86 0.60 -7.25
C ARG A 137 14.73 -0.42 -7.97
N THR A 138 15.78 0.05 -8.66
CA THR A 138 16.88 -0.81 -9.12
C THR A 138 17.97 -0.86 -8.05
N VAL A 139 18.35 -2.06 -7.63
CA VAL A 139 19.41 -2.30 -6.64
C VAL A 139 20.68 -2.75 -7.37
N ALA A 140 21.71 -1.91 -7.36
CA ALA A 140 22.99 -2.23 -7.98
C ALA A 140 23.78 -3.29 -7.19
N PRO A 141 24.75 -3.99 -7.80
CA PRO A 141 25.61 -4.95 -7.09
C PRO A 141 26.23 -4.34 -5.82
N GLY A 142 26.17 -5.09 -4.71
CA GLY A 142 26.66 -4.65 -3.39
C GLY A 142 25.77 -3.65 -2.66
N GLN A 143 24.65 -3.22 -3.25
CA GLN A 143 23.70 -2.34 -2.56
C GLN A 143 22.66 -3.10 -1.75
N ARG A 144 22.20 -2.42 -0.70
CA ARG A 144 21.09 -2.84 0.15
C ARG A 144 20.02 -1.75 0.17
N VAL A 145 18.77 -2.18 0.14
CA VAL A 145 17.60 -1.30 0.33
C VAL A 145 16.67 -1.89 1.39
N SER A 146 15.90 -1.02 2.05
CA SER A 146 14.93 -1.36 3.09
C SER A 146 13.81 -0.32 3.19
#